data_AF-A0AA42VHI4-F1
#
_entry.id   AF-A0AA42VHI4-F1
#
_cell.length_a   1.000
_cell.length_b   1.000
_cell.length_c   1.000
_cell.angle_alpha   90.00
_cell.angle_beta   90.00
_cell.angle_gamma   90.00
#
_symmetry.space_group_name_H-M   'P 1'
#
loop_
_entity.id
_entity.type
_entity.pdbx_description
1 polymer ?
#
loop_
_entity_poly.entity_id
_entity_poly.type
_entity_poly.pdbx_seq_one_letter_code
_entity_poly.pdbx_strand_id
1 'polypeptide(L)'
;MNTEISDDGLDPTLLLKGMFPLPKFIRFVRERCPPGRFDEAALVEDWRTARAEVLRLQQEEAGEADAINVHALPDEMLPLAEQALRQPSMHRMTSVLPRSWQMVDIDRLVIFQECINLRHIDQLAASLTASPTAQEVMQLVARSGSHAHPEVRFTQSDGSYTFASTSNDLRFLDVATLDPAAITDYEPFGAASHAVVIYLGFSDNLISATRFGKRMVLTNGSHRLYLLRRLGFRHAPCLVTDASDSDFSEVLLPAAVKQDRGFYLASPRPPLFKDYVDPRLTCVVPVTRKHYALRAKLDLQRITVPAL
;
A
#
# COMPACT_ATOMS: atom_id res chain seq x y z
N MET A 1 -16.22 9.84 18.03
CA MET A 1 -17.50 9.89 17.29
C MET A 1 -17.67 8.55 16.62
N ASN A 2 -18.67 7.77 17.03
CA ASN A 2 -19.04 6.54 16.34
C ASN A 2 -19.72 6.93 15.03
N THR A 3 -18.98 6.87 13.94
CA THR A 3 -19.56 6.80 12.60
C THR A 3 -20.14 5.40 12.46
N GLU A 4 -21.48 5.28 12.52
CA GLU A 4 -22.16 4.07 12.06
C GLU A 4 -21.61 3.71 10.68
N ILE A 5 -21.12 2.49 10.52
CA ILE A 5 -20.62 2.00 9.25
C ILE A 5 -21.85 1.82 8.35
N SER A 6 -22.19 2.87 7.60
CA SER A 6 -23.19 2.83 6.54
C SER A 6 -22.76 1.78 5.50
N ASP A 7 -23.66 0.85 5.16
CA ASP A 7 -23.46 -0.13 4.09
C ASP A 7 -24.07 0.36 2.76
N ASP A 8 -23.97 1.66 2.51
CA ASP A 8 -24.44 2.32 1.28
C ASP A 8 -23.53 2.05 0.06
N GLY A 9 -22.56 1.14 0.19
CA GLY A 9 -21.56 0.84 -0.84
C GLY A 9 -20.55 1.97 -1.06
N LEU A 10 -20.48 2.97 -0.17
CA LEU A 10 -19.54 4.06 -0.23
C LEU A 10 -18.52 3.95 0.90
N ASP A 11 -17.30 4.37 0.61
CA ASP A 11 -16.23 4.47 1.58
C ASP A 11 -15.85 5.96 1.73
N PRO A 12 -16.02 6.56 2.93
CA PRO A 12 -15.50 7.90 3.19
C PRO A 12 -13.99 7.89 2.99
N THR A 13 -13.51 8.74 2.11
CA THR A 13 -12.11 8.77 1.68
C THR A 13 -11.57 10.17 1.84
N LEU A 14 -10.54 10.32 2.68
CA LEU A 14 -9.76 11.53 2.78
C LEU A 14 -8.93 11.68 1.50
N LEU A 15 -9.01 12.84 0.84
CA LEU A 15 -8.36 13.13 -0.43
C LEU A 15 -7.52 14.40 -0.30
N LEU A 16 -6.29 14.36 -0.80
CA LEU A 16 -5.40 15.52 -0.88
C LEU A 16 -5.84 16.49 -1.99
N LYS A 17 -5.83 17.78 -1.66
CA LYS A 17 -6.15 18.91 -2.55
C LYS A 17 -4.91 19.78 -2.76
N GLY A 18 -4.80 20.44 -3.92
CA GLY A 18 -3.73 21.40 -4.23
C GLY A 18 -2.33 20.80 -4.45
N MET A 19 -2.02 19.64 -3.86
CA MET A 19 -0.73 18.96 -4.00
C MET A 19 -0.52 18.39 -5.41
N PHE A 20 -1.52 17.67 -5.91
CA PHE A 20 -1.51 17.06 -7.24
C PHE A 20 -2.15 18.00 -8.28
N PRO A 21 -1.79 17.87 -9.57
CA PRO A 21 -2.40 18.68 -10.63
C PRO A 21 -3.93 18.60 -10.65
N LEU A 22 -4.59 19.72 -10.93
CA LEU A 22 -6.06 19.81 -10.98
C LEU A 22 -6.72 18.71 -11.84
N PRO A 23 -6.22 18.36 -13.04
CA PRO A 23 -6.82 17.28 -13.83
C PRO A 23 -6.84 15.93 -13.11
N LYS A 24 -5.81 15.65 -12.28
CA LYS A 24 -5.73 14.42 -11.49
C LYS A 24 -6.81 14.39 -10.41
N PHE A 25 -6.98 15.51 -9.70
CA PHE A 25 -7.98 15.69 -8.65
C PHE A 25 -9.42 15.56 -9.21
N ILE A 26 -9.73 16.25 -10.30
CA ILE A 26 -11.05 16.17 -10.94
C ILE A 26 -11.32 14.76 -11.47
N ARG A 27 -10.33 14.13 -12.10
CA ARG A 27 -10.44 12.74 -12.57
C ARG A 27 -10.73 11.78 -11.41
N PHE A 28 -10.05 11.92 -10.28
CA PHE A 28 -10.31 11.10 -9.10
C PHE A 28 -11.79 11.17 -8.70
N VAL A 29 -12.33 12.39 -8.56
CA VAL A 29 -13.72 12.58 -8.14
C VAL A 29 -14.70 11.99 -9.17
N ARG A 30 -14.49 12.28 -10.47
CA ARG A 30 -15.37 11.80 -11.54
C ARG A 30 -15.38 10.27 -11.68
N GLU A 31 -14.24 9.61 -11.53
CA GLU A 31 -14.12 8.16 -11.75
C GLU A 31 -14.44 7.32 -10.51
N ARG A 32 -14.34 7.91 -9.32
CA ARG A 32 -14.42 7.16 -8.06
C ARG A 32 -15.59 7.55 -7.17
N CYS A 33 -16.13 8.76 -7.30
CA CYS A 33 -17.30 9.17 -6.52
C CYS A 33 -18.60 8.96 -7.32
N PRO A 34 -19.76 8.79 -6.66
CA PRO A 34 -21.04 8.72 -7.36
C PRO A 34 -21.33 10.00 -8.16
N PRO A 35 -21.98 9.89 -9.34
CA PRO A 35 -22.28 11.04 -10.18
C PRO A 35 -23.23 12.02 -9.47
N GLY A 36 -23.09 13.31 -9.75
CA GLY A 36 -23.95 14.38 -9.20
C GLY A 36 -23.72 14.71 -7.72
N ARG A 37 -22.73 14.10 -7.06
CA ARG A 37 -22.41 14.37 -5.64
C ARG A 37 -21.70 15.69 -5.39
N PHE A 38 -21.11 16.29 -6.42
CA PHE A 38 -20.25 17.46 -6.29
C PHE A 38 -20.52 18.49 -7.37
N ASP A 39 -20.42 19.76 -6.98
CA ASP A 39 -20.28 20.88 -7.90
C ASP A 39 -18.81 21.01 -8.32
N GLU A 40 -18.55 20.90 -9.62
CA GLU A 40 -17.20 20.99 -10.18
C GLU A 40 -16.58 22.38 -9.99
N ALA A 41 -17.38 23.45 -10.05
CA ALA A 41 -16.88 24.80 -9.83
C ALA A 41 -16.38 24.95 -8.39
N ALA A 42 -17.15 24.48 -7.41
CA ALA A 42 -16.75 24.45 -6.02
C ALA A 42 -15.47 23.61 -5.79
N LEU A 43 -15.35 22.44 -6.43
CA LEU A 43 -14.14 21.60 -6.34
C LEU A 43 -12.90 22.29 -6.90
N VAL A 44 -13.03 23.06 -7.98
CA VAL A 44 -11.93 23.83 -8.56
C VAL A 44 -11.49 24.94 -7.60
N GLU A 45 -12.42 25.67 -6.98
CA GLU A 45 -12.08 26.71 -6.01
C GLU A 45 -11.46 26.15 -4.72
N ASP A 46 -11.97 25.01 -4.24
CA ASP A 46 -11.37 24.25 -3.13
C ASP A 46 -9.94 23.82 -3.46
N TRP A 47 -9.71 23.33 -4.67
CA TRP A 47 -8.37 22.95 -5.13
C TRP A 47 -7.46 24.16 -5.25
N ARG A 48 -7.95 25.31 -5.76
CA ARG A 48 -7.17 26.55 -5.87
C ARG A 48 -6.74 27.09 -4.51
N THR A 49 -7.67 27.07 -3.55
CA THR A 49 -7.39 27.50 -2.16
C THR A 49 -6.32 26.62 -1.54
N ALA A 50 -6.46 25.29 -1.65
CA ALA A 50 -5.43 24.37 -1.18
C ALA A 50 -4.11 24.55 -1.94
N ARG A 51 -4.14 24.83 -3.25
CA ARG A 51 -2.95 25.05 -4.07
C ARG A 51 -2.16 26.27 -3.59
N ALA A 52 -2.84 27.36 -3.25
CA ALA A 52 -2.18 28.55 -2.70
C ALA A 52 -1.45 28.22 -1.38
N GLU A 53 -2.07 27.41 -0.52
CA GLU A 53 -1.44 26.93 0.71
C GLU A 53 -0.24 26.03 0.44
N VAL A 54 -0.33 25.11 -0.53
CA VAL A 54 0.81 24.27 -0.95
C VAL A 54 1.98 25.12 -1.43
N LEU A 55 1.73 26.17 -2.23
CA LEU A 55 2.79 27.05 -2.71
C LEU A 55 3.47 27.82 -1.56
N ARG A 56 2.71 28.22 -0.53
CA ARG A 56 3.24 28.83 0.69
C ARG A 56 4.12 27.83 1.45
N LEU A 57 3.63 26.62 1.69
CA LEU A 57 4.38 25.54 2.36
C LEU A 57 5.63 25.13 1.59
N GLN A 58 5.61 25.19 0.25
CA GLN A 58 6.79 24.93 -0.56
C GLN A 58 7.95 25.90 -0.28
N GLN A 59 7.65 27.13 0.10
CA GLN A 59 8.66 28.13 0.46
C GLN A 59 9.10 27.98 1.92
N GLU A 60 8.15 27.77 2.84
CA GLU A 60 8.41 27.73 4.28
C GLU A 60 9.02 26.41 4.76
N GLU A 61 8.66 25.30 4.12
CA GLU A 61 9.08 23.94 4.49
C GLU A 61 10.06 23.34 3.47
N ALA A 62 10.79 24.20 2.75
CA ALA A 62 11.80 23.76 1.80
C ALA A 62 12.88 22.92 2.51
N GLY A 63 13.14 21.72 2.00
CA GLY A 63 14.09 20.77 2.57
C GLY A 63 13.54 19.91 3.72
N GLU A 64 12.28 20.06 4.11
CA GLU A 64 11.68 19.31 5.23
C GLU A 64 11.75 17.78 5.00
N ALA A 65 11.58 17.34 3.75
CA ALA A 65 11.71 15.93 3.37
C ALA A 65 13.13 15.36 3.52
N ASP A 66 14.15 16.23 3.42
CA ASP A 66 15.56 15.86 3.51
C ASP A 66 16.07 15.84 4.96
N ALA A 67 15.26 16.36 5.90
CA ALA A 67 15.51 16.42 7.34
C ALA A 67 14.79 15.28 8.11
N ILE A 68 14.47 14.18 7.43
CA ILE A 68 13.83 13.03 8.07
C ILE A 68 14.78 12.37 9.07
N ASN A 69 14.28 12.18 10.29
CA ASN A 69 15.02 11.50 11.35
C ASN A 69 14.63 10.02 11.39
N VAL A 70 15.65 9.18 11.60
CA VAL A 70 15.48 7.76 11.87
C VAL A 70 16.19 7.40 13.17
N HIS A 71 15.53 6.60 13.99
CA HIS A 71 16.06 6.11 15.26
C HIS A 71 16.08 4.58 15.27
N ALA A 72 16.91 4.01 16.14
CA ALA A 72 16.86 2.59 16.45
C ALA A 72 15.48 2.23 17.02
N LEU A 73 15.09 0.97 16.87
CA LEU A 73 13.91 0.46 17.57
C LEU A 73 14.19 0.43 19.07
N PRO A 74 13.16 0.67 19.91
CA PRO A 74 13.21 0.31 21.32
C PRO A 74 13.53 -1.17 21.50
N ASP A 75 14.27 -1.51 22.56
CA ASP A 75 14.72 -2.89 22.84
C ASP A 75 13.54 -3.90 22.90
N GLU A 76 12.41 -3.47 23.44
CA GLU A 76 11.18 -4.28 23.52
C GLU A 76 10.60 -4.68 22.15
N MET A 77 10.89 -3.92 21.09
CA MET A 77 10.42 -4.19 19.73
C MET A 77 11.38 -5.06 18.91
N LEU A 78 12.65 -5.19 19.33
CA LEU A 78 13.67 -5.91 18.55
C LEU A 78 13.29 -7.38 18.30
N PRO A 79 12.85 -8.18 19.31
CA PRO A 79 12.46 -9.58 19.07
C PRO A 79 11.27 -9.70 18.10
N LEU A 80 10.32 -8.77 18.18
CA LEU A 80 9.14 -8.72 17.31
C LEU A 80 9.53 -8.37 15.87
N ALA A 81 10.47 -7.44 15.70
CA ALA A 81 11.00 -7.04 14.40
C ALA A 81 11.76 -8.19 13.71
N GLU A 82 12.56 -8.95 14.45
CA GLU A 82 13.25 -10.13 13.95
C GLU A 82 12.27 -11.22 13.50
N GLN A 83 11.20 -11.45 14.27
CA GLN A 83 10.15 -12.39 13.90
C GLN A 83 9.43 -11.95 12.60
N ALA A 84 9.16 -10.66 12.45
CA ALA A 84 8.53 -10.10 11.25
C ALA A 84 9.43 -10.23 10.00
N LEU A 85 10.75 -10.15 10.14
CA LEU A 85 11.69 -10.30 9.02
C LEU A 85 11.75 -11.72 8.44
N ARG A 86 11.29 -12.74 9.18
CA ARG A 86 11.34 -14.15 8.75
C ARG A 86 10.15 -14.55 7.84
N GLN A 87 9.29 -13.61 7.46
CA GLN A 87 8.11 -13.90 6.63
C GLN A 87 8.52 -14.28 5.18
N PRO A 88 8.03 -15.42 4.62
CA PRO A 88 8.44 -15.93 3.30
C PRO A 88 8.07 -15.06 2.10
N SER A 89 7.13 -14.12 2.26
CA SER A 89 6.53 -13.32 1.18
C SER A 89 7.41 -12.16 0.69
N MET A 90 8.61 -12.01 1.23
CA MET A 90 9.59 -11.01 0.80
C MET A 90 10.10 -11.31 -0.61
N HIS A 91 9.74 -10.43 -1.54
CA HIS A 91 10.16 -10.47 -2.94
C HIS A 91 11.65 -10.84 -3.04
N ARG A 92 11.99 -11.89 -3.80
CA ARG A 92 13.37 -12.43 -3.92
C ARG A 92 14.42 -11.38 -4.32
N MET A 93 13.97 -10.28 -4.91
CA MET A 93 14.81 -9.16 -5.36
C MET A 93 14.99 -8.06 -4.30
N THR A 94 14.10 -7.97 -3.30
CA THR A 94 14.29 -7.06 -2.15
C THR A 94 15.00 -7.73 -0.99
N SER A 95 15.06 -9.07 -0.97
CA SER A 95 15.84 -9.82 0.03
C SER A 95 17.36 -9.68 -0.13
N VAL A 96 17.84 -9.26 -1.30
CA VAL A 96 19.27 -9.03 -1.56
C VAL A 96 19.75 -7.65 -1.15
N LEU A 97 18.84 -6.74 -0.79
CA LEU A 97 19.18 -5.37 -0.42
C LEU A 97 19.19 -5.19 1.11
N PRO A 98 20.07 -4.34 1.65
CA PRO A 98 20.09 -4.02 3.06
C PRO A 98 18.74 -3.45 3.50
N ARG A 99 18.09 -4.14 4.43
CA ARG A 99 16.83 -3.72 5.04
C ARG A 99 16.90 -3.85 6.55
N SER A 100 16.34 -2.87 7.24
CA SER A 100 16.26 -2.88 8.69
C SER A 100 14.99 -2.20 9.15
N TRP A 101 14.43 -2.70 10.25
CA TRP A 101 13.37 -1.99 10.93
C TRP A 101 13.97 -0.76 11.63
N GLN A 102 13.33 0.39 11.49
CA GLN A 102 13.74 1.65 12.09
C GLN A 102 12.52 2.41 12.61
N MET A 103 12.71 3.23 13.63
CA MET A 103 11.69 4.21 14.05
C MET A 103 11.82 5.44 13.15
N VAL A 104 10.84 5.64 12.27
CA VAL A 104 10.87 6.71 11.26
C VAL A 104 9.91 7.83 11.64
N ASP A 105 10.34 9.08 11.48
CA ASP A 105 9.48 10.26 11.59
C ASP A 105 8.35 10.18 10.54
N ILE A 106 7.12 10.00 11.02
CA ILE A 106 5.95 9.78 10.18
C ILE A 106 5.73 10.99 9.28
N ASP A 107 5.79 12.20 9.84
CA ASP A 107 5.34 13.43 9.19
C ASP A 107 6.19 13.82 7.98
N ARG A 108 7.46 13.36 7.95
CA ARG A 108 8.43 13.67 6.89
C ARG A 108 8.58 12.59 5.82
N LEU A 109 7.82 11.50 5.91
CA LEU A 109 7.78 10.51 4.85
C LEU A 109 7.21 11.11 3.57
N VAL A 110 7.91 10.91 2.45
CA VAL A 110 7.40 11.28 1.12
C VAL A 110 6.30 10.31 0.74
N ILE A 111 5.14 10.84 0.36
CA ILE A 111 3.97 10.07 -0.06
C ILE A 111 3.68 10.27 -1.54
N PHE A 112 3.08 9.25 -2.17
CA PHE A 112 2.64 9.32 -3.57
C PHE A 112 1.15 8.96 -3.74
N GLN A 113 0.52 8.47 -2.67
CA GLN A 113 -0.91 8.14 -2.67
C GLN A 113 -1.72 9.41 -2.44
N GLU A 114 -2.82 9.58 -3.17
CA GLU A 114 -3.64 10.78 -3.10
C GLU A 114 -4.62 10.77 -1.93
N CYS A 115 -4.92 9.58 -1.38
CA CYS A 115 -6.06 9.41 -0.50
C CYS A 115 -5.89 8.31 0.54
N ILE A 116 -6.68 8.40 1.62
CA ILE A 116 -6.79 7.42 2.71
C ILE A 116 -8.27 7.03 2.86
N ASN A 117 -8.57 5.73 2.80
CA ASN A 117 -9.91 5.20 3.05
C ASN A 117 -10.18 5.19 4.57
N LEU A 118 -11.06 6.07 5.04
CA LEU A 118 -11.34 6.27 6.46
C LEU A 118 -12.13 5.10 7.07
N ARG A 119 -12.96 4.41 6.28
CA ARG A 119 -13.62 3.17 6.74
C ARG A 119 -12.60 2.10 7.10
N HIS A 120 -11.55 1.96 6.28
CA HIS A 120 -10.46 1.04 6.57
C HIS A 120 -9.70 1.43 7.84
N ILE A 121 -9.52 2.74 8.09
CA ILE A 121 -8.93 3.22 9.35
C ILE A 121 -9.77 2.80 10.55
N ASP A 122 -11.10 3.00 10.49
CA ASP A 122 -11.98 2.65 11.60
C ASP A 122 -12.01 1.13 11.86
N GLN A 123 -11.92 0.32 10.80
CA GLN A 123 -11.76 -1.14 10.92
C GLN A 123 -10.44 -1.55 11.60
N LEU A 124 -9.33 -0.89 11.24
CA LEU A 124 -8.03 -1.13 11.88
C LEU A 124 -8.02 -0.65 13.33
N ALA A 125 -8.71 0.46 13.62
CA ALA A 125 -8.79 1.02 14.97
C ALA A 125 -9.62 0.12 15.90
N ALA A 126 -10.64 -0.58 15.38
CA ALA A 126 -11.49 -1.46 16.18
C ALA A 126 -10.73 -2.64 16.82
N SER A 127 -9.57 -3.02 16.28
CA SER A 127 -8.73 -4.08 16.82
C SER A 127 -7.60 -3.57 17.73
N LEU A 128 -7.52 -2.26 18.01
CA LEU A 128 -6.48 -1.65 18.81
C LEU A 128 -7.05 -1.01 20.07
N THR A 129 -6.27 -1.07 21.15
CA THR A 129 -6.53 -0.25 22.33
C THR A 129 -6.25 1.23 22.06
N ALA A 130 -6.81 2.13 22.89
CA ALA A 130 -6.62 3.58 22.74
C ALA A 130 -5.15 4.01 22.97
N SER A 131 -4.35 3.17 23.63
CA SER A 131 -2.92 3.38 23.86
C SER A 131 -2.21 2.06 23.59
N PRO A 132 -1.94 1.74 22.31
CA PRO A 132 -1.44 0.43 21.93
C PRO A 132 -0.03 0.21 22.49
N THR A 133 0.18 -1.00 22.99
CA THR A 133 1.47 -1.52 23.44
C THR A 133 2.45 -1.67 22.27
N ALA A 134 3.75 -1.80 22.57
CA ALA A 134 4.76 -2.07 21.55
C ALA A 134 4.44 -3.32 20.71
N GLN A 135 3.86 -4.34 21.32
CA GLN A 135 3.42 -5.55 20.64
C GLN A 135 2.26 -5.28 19.66
N GLU A 136 1.21 -4.57 20.10
CA GLU A 136 0.09 -4.20 19.22
C GLU A 136 0.55 -3.31 18.06
N VAL A 137 1.46 -2.36 18.30
CA VAL A 137 2.07 -1.54 17.25
C VAL A 137 2.84 -2.43 16.28
N MET A 138 3.71 -3.32 16.75
CA MET A 138 4.49 -4.21 15.87
C MET A 138 3.60 -5.17 15.08
N GLN A 139 2.53 -5.68 15.67
CA GLN A 139 1.54 -6.50 14.96
C GLN A 139 0.81 -5.69 13.88
N LEU A 140 0.46 -4.43 14.17
CA LEU A 140 -0.15 -3.53 13.19
C LEU A 140 0.82 -3.24 12.03
N VAL A 141 2.07 -2.88 12.31
CA VAL A 141 3.02 -2.46 11.27
C VAL A 141 3.55 -3.62 10.43
N ALA A 142 3.71 -4.81 11.00
CA ALA A 142 4.19 -5.99 10.28
C ALA A 142 3.05 -6.81 9.63
N ARG A 143 1.81 -6.70 10.14
CA ARG A 143 0.65 -7.56 9.82
C ARG A 143 1.01 -9.02 9.56
N SER A 144 1.75 -9.63 10.47
CA SER A 144 2.11 -11.04 10.35
C SER A 144 0.92 -11.97 10.64
N GLY A 145 0.99 -13.21 10.16
CA GLY A 145 0.01 -14.26 10.47
C GLY A 145 -1.29 -14.18 9.68
N SER A 146 -2.41 -14.58 10.28
CA SER A 146 -3.73 -14.66 9.62
C SER A 146 -4.21 -13.32 9.05
N HIS A 147 -3.79 -12.20 9.64
CA HIS A 147 -4.11 -10.85 9.16
C HIS A 147 -3.40 -10.47 7.85
N ALA A 148 -2.39 -11.24 7.42
CA ALA A 148 -1.72 -11.12 6.12
C ALA A 148 -2.54 -11.73 4.98
N HIS A 149 -3.44 -12.67 5.28
CA HIS A 149 -4.19 -13.44 4.30
C HIS A 149 -5.70 -13.35 4.55
N PRO A 150 -6.34 -12.25 4.11
CA PRO A 150 -7.79 -12.15 4.08
C PRO A 150 -8.44 -13.34 3.37
N GLU A 151 -9.66 -13.71 3.77
CA GLU A 151 -10.42 -14.80 3.14
C GLU A 151 -10.50 -14.59 1.62
N VAL A 152 -10.27 -15.68 0.88
CA VAL A 152 -10.44 -15.74 -0.57
C VAL A 152 -11.54 -16.76 -0.86
N ARG A 153 -12.62 -16.27 -1.47
CA ARG A 153 -13.68 -17.12 -2.01
C ARG A 153 -13.37 -17.43 -3.45
N PHE A 154 -13.66 -18.65 -3.89
CA PHE A 154 -13.45 -19.02 -5.28
C PHE A 154 -14.68 -19.71 -5.89
N THR A 155 -14.82 -19.54 -7.20
CA THR A 155 -15.81 -20.23 -8.02
C THR A 155 -15.17 -20.76 -9.29
N GLN A 156 -15.65 -21.90 -9.77
CA GLN A 156 -15.21 -22.51 -11.02
C GLN A 156 -16.41 -22.71 -11.94
N SER A 157 -16.32 -22.21 -13.17
CA SER A 157 -17.36 -22.38 -14.22
C SER A 157 -16.71 -22.30 -15.60
N ASP A 158 -17.09 -23.20 -16.51
CA ASP A 158 -16.66 -23.22 -17.92
C ASP A 158 -15.13 -23.08 -18.13
N GLY A 159 -14.34 -23.79 -17.32
CA GLY A 159 -12.87 -23.73 -17.37
C GLY A 159 -12.28 -22.40 -16.89
N SER A 160 -13.10 -21.52 -16.31
CA SER A 160 -12.68 -20.29 -15.64
C SER A 160 -12.74 -20.44 -14.12
N TYR A 161 -11.70 -19.94 -13.46
CA TYR A 161 -11.57 -19.92 -12.01
C TYR A 161 -11.57 -18.46 -11.56
N THR A 162 -12.55 -18.06 -10.75
CA THR A 162 -12.64 -16.69 -10.21
C THR A 162 -12.38 -16.72 -8.71
N PHE A 163 -11.47 -15.87 -8.25
CA PHE A 163 -11.07 -15.72 -6.85
C PHE A 163 -11.38 -14.30 -6.41
N ALA A 164 -12.07 -14.12 -5.30
CA ALA A 164 -12.50 -12.83 -4.79
C ALA A 164 -12.15 -12.67 -3.32
N SER A 165 -11.72 -11.47 -2.93
CA SER A 165 -11.47 -11.12 -1.54
C SER A 165 -12.08 -9.76 -1.21
N THR A 166 -12.32 -9.52 0.08
CA THR A 166 -12.67 -8.19 0.59
C THR A 166 -11.47 -7.24 0.56
N SER A 167 -10.25 -7.77 0.51
CA SER A 167 -9.03 -7.00 0.31
C SER A 167 -8.83 -6.64 -1.16
N ASN A 168 -8.39 -5.41 -1.41
CA ASN A 168 -8.01 -4.93 -2.73
C ASN A 168 -6.60 -5.37 -3.15
N ASP A 169 -5.90 -6.13 -2.30
CA ASP A 169 -4.52 -6.57 -2.54
C ASP A 169 -4.40 -7.98 -3.12
N LEU A 170 -5.52 -8.66 -3.36
CA LEU A 170 -5.53 -9.99 -3.98
C LEU A 170 -4.93 -9.90 -5.40
N ARG A 171 -3.84 -10.63 -5.63
CA ARG A 171 -3.04 -10.56 -6.86
C ARG A 171 -2.48 -11.92 -7.27
N PHE A 172 -2.12 -12.02 -8.54
CA PHE A 172 -1.26 -13.07 -9.04
C PHE A 172 0.15 -12.90 -8.45
N LEU A 173 0.75 -14.00 -7.99
CA LEU A 173 2.07 -14.00 -7.37
C LEU A 173 3.12 -14.62 -8.28
N ASP A 174 2.89 -15.85 -8.75
CA ASP A 174 3.86 -16.59 -9.56
C ASP A 174 3.22 -17.79 -10.28
N VAL A 175 3.91 -18.33 -11.28
CA VAL A 175 3.62 -19.66 -11.85
C VAL A 175 4.87 -20.53 -11.70
N ALA A 176 4.70 -21.75 -11.19
CA ALA A 176 5.76 -22.73 -11.13
C ALA A 176 5.33 -24.05 -11.77
N THR A 177 6.31 -24.74 -12.36
CA THR A 177 6.17 -26.14 -12.73
C THR A 177 6.79 -26.99 -11.63
N LEU A 178 6.01 -27.89 -11.04
CA LEU A 178 6.45 -28.76 -9.96
C LEU A 178 6.37 -30.23 -10.37
N ASP A 179 7.15 -31.05 -9.68
CA ASP A 179 6.93 -32.49 -9.63
C ASP A 179 5.55 -32.76 -8.99
N PRO A 180 4.63 -33.50 -9.65
CA PRO A 180 3.34 -33.85 -9.07
C PRO A 180 3.42 -34.49 -7.68
N ALA A 181 4.51 -35.21 -7.37
CA ALA A 181 4.72 -35.83 -6.07
C ALA A 181 4.90 -34.83 -4.91
N ALA A 182 5.17 -33.55 -5.21
CA ALA A 182 5.26 -32.49 -4.22
C ALA A 182 3.88 -31.97 -3.76
N ILE A 183 2.79 -32.31 -4.47
CA ILE A 183 1.43 -31.91 -4.11
C ILE A 183 0.84 -32.99 -3.20
N THR A 184 0.59 -32.61 -1.95
CA THR A 184 -0.06 -33.48 -0.96
C THR A 184 -1.59 -33.32 -1.05
N ASP A 185 -2.32 -34.36 -0.66
CA ASP A 185 -3.79 -34.36 -0.57
C ASP A 185 -4.55 -34.14 -1.89
N TYR A 186 -3.91 -34.32 -3.04
CA TYR A 186 -4.56 -34.28 -4.35
C TYR A 186 -3.89 -35.24 -5.35
N GLU A 187 -4.67 -36.15 -5.92
CA GLU A 187 -4.22 -37.05 -6.99
C GLU A 187 -5.04 -36.81 -8.27
N PRO A 188 -4.41 -36.38 -9.37
CA PRO A 188 -5.10 -36.24 -10.65
C PRO A 188 -5.42 -37.61 -11.26
N PHE A 189 -6.36 -37.65 -12.19
CA PHE A 189 -6.59 -38.85 -13.00
C PHE A 189 -5.40 -39.11 -13.95
N GLY A 190 -4.87 -40.33 -13.92
CA GLY A 190 -3.76 -40.78 -14.76
C GLY A 190 -2.37 -40.55 -14.15
N ALA A 191 -1.33 -40.82 -14.94
CA ALA A 191 0.06 -40.63 -14.53
C ALA A 191 0.53 -39.21 -14.91
N ALA A 192 0.46 -38.28 -13.96
CA ALA A 192 0.96 -36.92 -14.16
C ALA A 192 2.49 -36.92 -14.27
N SER A 193 3.03 -36.23 -15.29
CA SER A 193 4.47 -36.01 -15.42
C SER A 193 4.92 -34.66 -14.81
N HIS A 194 4.05 -33.65 -14.87
CA HIS A 194 4.31 -32.30 -14.37
C HIS A 194 3.01 -31.67 -13.86
N ALA A 195 3.12 -30.80 -12.85
CA ALA A 195 2.03 -29.96 -12.39
C ALA A 195 2.37 -28.48 -12.66
N VAL A 196 1.42 -27.73 -13.22
CA VAL A 196 1.52 -26.26 -13.32
C VAL A 196 0.73 -25.66 -12.17
N VAL A 197 1.41 -24.92 -11.30
CA VAL A 197 0.82 -24.29 -10.11
C VAL A 197 0.80 -22.78 -10.29
N ILE A 198 -0.37 -22.19 -10.11
CA ILE A 198 -0.59 -20.74 -10.13
C ILE A 198 -0.73 -20.27 -8.70
N TYR A 199 0.21 -19.46 -8.22
CA TYR A 199 0.15 -18.85 -6.90
C TYR A 199 -0.65 -17.56 -6.97
N LEU A 200 -1.71 -17.50 -6.18
CA LEU A 200 -2.51 -16.30 -5.93
C LEU A 200 -2.44 -15.97 -4.45
N GLY A 201 -2.45 -14.68 -4.12
CA GLY A 201 -2.42 -14.27 -2.73
C GLY A 201 -2.25 -12.77 -2.58
N PHE A 202 -1.51 -12.37 -1.56
CA PHE A 202 -1.37 -10.98 -1.14
C PHE A 202 0.11 -10.61 -1.11
N SER A 203 0.39 -9.32 -1.25
CA SER A 203 1.74 -8.81 -1.07
C SER A 203 2.11 -8.77 0.41
N ASP A 204 3.40 -8.57 0.70
CA ASP A 204 3.84 -8.20 2.04
C ASP A 204 3.15 -6.93 2.49
N ASN A 205 2.16 -7.10 3.34
CA ASN A 205 1.39 -6.00 3.85
C ASN A 205 2.05 -5.46 5.12
N LEU A 206 3.28 -4.98 5.03
CA LEU A 206 4.00 -4.31 6.13
C LEU A 206 4.13 -2.80 5.86
N ILE A 207 4.52 -2.02 6.87
CA ILE A 207 4.89 -0.61 6.67
C ILE A 207 6.34 -0.57 6.19
N SER A 208 6.55 -0.14 4.96
CA SER A 208 7.88 -0.05 4.35
C SER A 208 8.15 1.30 3.72
N ALA A 209 9.41 1.68 3.72
CA ALA A 209 9.91 2.85 3.02
C ALA A 209 11.20 2.52 2.27
N THR A 210 11.40 3.20 1.15
CA THR A 210 12.65 3.15 0.38
C THR A 210 13.42 4.44 0.66
N ARG A 211 14.65 4.32 1.14
CA ARG A 211 15.57 5.46 1.25
C ARG A 211 16.20 5.74 -0.11
N PHE A 212 16.10 6.98 -0.55
CA PHE A 212 16.76 7.47 -1.76
C PHE A 212 17.47 8.79 -1.44
N GLY A 213 18.79 8.74 -1.30
CA GLY A 213 19.56 9.88 -0.80
C GLY A 213 19.12 10.26 0.61
N LYS A 214 18.73 11.53 0.82
CA LYS A 214 18.25 12.04 2.12
C LYS A 214 16.76 11.81 2.37
N ARG A 215 16.02 11.34 1.37
CA ARG A 215 14.55 11.17 1.45
C ARG A 215 14.17 9.74 1.72
N MET A 216 13.02 9.58 2.36
CA MET A 216 12.38 8.28 2.53
C MET A 216 10.99 8.32 1.92
N VAL A 217 10.78 7.47 0.91
CA VAL A 217 9.51 7.31 0.23
C VAL A 217 8.74 6.18 0.89
N LEU A 218 7.58 6.47 1.46
CA LEU A 218 6.68 5.45 1.97
C LEU A 218 6.20 4.59 0.79
N THR A 219 6.52 3.29 0.80
CA THR A 219 6.15 2.36 -0.29
C THR A 219 4.92 1.54 0.04
N ASN A 220 4.70 1.23 1.33
CA ASN A 220 3.50 0.55 1.79
C ASN A 220 3.11 1.00 3.21
N GLY A 221 1.82 0.93 3.53
CA GLY A 221 1.32 1.10 4.90
C GLY A 221 0.70 2.45 5.25
N SER A 222 0.35 3.30 4.28
CA SER A 222 -0.20 4.65 4.53
C SER A 222 -1.40 4.67 5.48
N HIS A 223 -2.33 3.72 5.36
CA HIS A 223 -3.50 3.64 6.24
C HIS A 223 -3.10 3.35 7.70
N ARG A 224 -2.13 2.45 7.93
CA ARG A 224 -1.66 2.14 9.28
C ARG A 224 -0.88 3.29 9.90
N LEU A 225 -0.01 3.93 9.12
CA LEU A 225 0.67 5.14 9.58
C LEU A 225 -0.31 6.25 9.89
N TYR A 226 -1.39 6.38 9.12
CA TYR A 226 -2.42 7.39 9.36
C TYR A 226 -3.14 7.12 10.69
N LEU A 227 -3.46 5.85 10.96
CA LEU A 227 -4.03 5.44 12.24
C LEU A 227 -3.07 5.73 13.41
N LEU A 228 -1.80 5.33 13.31
CA LEU A 228 -0.80 5.62 14.34
C LEU A 228 -0.64 7.12 14.56
N ARG A 229 -0.60 7.92 13.48
CA ARG A 229 -0.52 9.37 13.57
C ARG A 229 -1.75 10.00 14.23
N ARG A 230 -2.94 9.48 13.95
CA ARG A 230 -4.22 9.86 14.59
C ARG A 230 -4.26 9.48 16.07
N LEU A 231 -3.57 8.41 16.47
CA LEU A 231 -3.37 8.01 17.87
C LEU A 231 -2.26 8.82 18.58
N GLY A 232 -1.63 9.78 17.89
CA GLY A 232 -0.64 10.70 18.47
C GLY A 232 0.82 10.28 18.31
N PHE A 233 1.11 9.15 17.66
CA PHE A 233 2.48 8.74 17.38
C PHE A 233 3.14 9.70 16.38
N ARG A 234 4.37 10.14 16.67
CA ARG A 234 5.21 10.92 15.74
C ARG A 234 6.21 10.05 14.99
N HIS A 235 6.59 8.93 15.57
CA HIS A 235 7.47 7.94 14.98
C HIS A 235 6.77 6.58 14.96
N ALA A 236 7.05 5.76 13.95
CA ALA A 236 6.54 4.40 13.86
C ALA A 236 7.62 3.43 13.35
N PRO A 237 7.57 2.15 13.74
CA PRO A 237 8.41 1.13 13.13
C PRO A 237 8.09 1.02 11.64
N CYS A 238 9.13 1.08 10.82
CA CYS A 238 9.06 0.97 9.39
C CYS A 238 10.23 0.11 8.89
N LEU A 239 9.95 -0.83 7.98
CA LEU A 239 11.00 -1.58 7.30
C LEU A 239 11.61 -0.71 6.21
N VAL A 240 12.83 -0.24 6.45
CA VAL A 240 13.54 0.65 5.53
C VAL A 240 14.45 -0.18 4.64
N THR A 241 14.29 -0.03 3.33
CA THR A 241 15.22 -0.58 2.34
C THR A 241 16.07 0.56 1.79
N ASP A 242 17.39 0.42 1.85
CA ASP A 242 18.30 1.45 1.34
C ASP A 242 18.56 1.25 -0.16
N ALA A 243 18.18 2.24 -0.97
CA ALA A 243 18.37 2.24 -2.43
C ALA A 243 19.34 3.34 -2.89
N SER A 244 20.09 3.96 -1.95
CA SER A 244 20.89 5.14 -2.23
C SER A 244 22.08 4.88 -3.17
N ASP A 245 22.55 3.63 -3.25
CA ASP A 245 23.80 3.25 -3.95
C ASP A 245 23.59 2.25 -5.10
N SER A 246 22.36 2.15 -5.65
CA SER A 246 22.03 0.96 -6.46
C SER A 246 21.18 1.22 -7.71
N ASP A 247 21.51 0.50 -8.79
CA ASP A 247 20.66 0.31 -9.98
C ASP A 247 19.26 -0.22 -9.62
N PHE A 248 19.09 -0.77 -8.41
CA PHE A 248 17.81 -1.25 -7.88
C PHE A 248 16.83 -0.14 -7.50
N SER A 249 17.23 1.15 -7.53
CA SER A 249 16.27 2.24 -7.29
C SER A 249 15.10 2.22 -8.28
N GLU A 250 15.31 1.77 -9.52
CA GLU A 250 14.26 1.58 -10.53
C GLU A 250 13.30 0.41 -10.22
N VAL A 251 13.75 -0.55 -9.40
CA VAL A 251 12.93 -1.68 -8.96
C VAL A 251 12.11 -1.30 -7.72
N LEU A 252 12.74 -0.60 -6.77
CA LEU A 252 12.17 -0.36 -5.44
C LEU A 252 11.23 0.84 -5.36
N LEU A 253 11.38 1.82 -6.25
CA LEU A 253 10.54 3.01 -6.21
C LEU A 253 9.15 2.73 -6.77
N PRO A 254 8.09 3.25 -6.13
CA PRO A 254 6.73 3.17 -6.65
C PRO A 254 6.64 3.75 -8.06
N ALA A 255 5.80 3.18 -8.92
CA ALA A 255 5.66 3.60 -10.32
C ALA A 255 5.37 5.10 -10.47
N ALA A 256 4.51 5.68 -9.62
CA ALA A 256 4.24 7.11 -9.61
C ALA A 256 5.49 7.96 -9.33
N VAL A 257 6.36 7.49 -8.44
CA VAL A 257 7.61 8.17 -8.08
C VAL A 257 8.63 8.08 -9.21
N LYS A 258 8.69 6.92 -9.90
CA LYS A 258 9.54 6.74 -11.08
C LYS A 258 9.12 7.61 -12.25
N GLN A 259 7.81 7.74 -12.46
CA GLN A 259 7.24 8.56 -13.54
C GLN A 259 7.50 10.06 -13.34
N ASP A 260 7.58 10.54 -12.10
CA ASP A 260 7.80 11.95 -11.78
C ASP A 260 8.82 12.15 -10.68
N ARG A 261 10.06 11.72 -10.95
CA ARG A 261 11.18 11.84 -9.99
C ARG A 261 11.43 13.28 -9.59
N GLY A 262 11.21 14.24 -10.49
CA GLY A 262 11.33 15.67 -10.21
C GLY A 262 10.41 16.09 -9.07
N PHE A 263 9.12 15.74 -9.16
CA PHE A 263 8.13 16.12 -8.15
C PHE A 263 8.35 15.46 -6.78
N TYR A 264 8.72 14.18 -6.73
CA TYR A 264 8.86 13.46 -5.45
C TYR A 264 10.27 13.52 -4.84
N LEU A 265 11.32 13.46 -5.66
CA LEU A 265 12.70 13.29 -5.20
C LEU A 265 13.54 14.56 -5.29
N ALA A 266 13.21 15.50 -6.19
CA ALA A 266 13.98 16.73 -6.38
C ALA A 266 13.26 18.00 -5.93
N SER A 267 11.92 17.99 -5.83
CA SER A 267 11.13 19.15 -5.37
C SER A 267 11.62 19.62 -4.00
N PRO A 268 11.75 20.94 -3.75
CA PRO A 268 12.10 21.46 -2.42
C PRO A 268 11.16 20.96 -1.32
N ARG A 269 9.90 20.69 -1.65
CA ARG A 269 8.88 20.19 -0.72
C ARG A 269 7.92 19.26 -1.47
N PRO A 270 8.21 17.94 -1.51
CA PRO A 270 7.30 16.96 -2.10
C PRO A 270 6.04 16.77 -1.24
N PRO A 271 5.06 15.96 -1.66
CA PRO A 271 4.00 15.53 -0.75
C PRO A 271 4.57 14.78 0.44
N LEU A 272 4.19 15.22 1.64
CA LEU A 272 4.64 14.67 2.91
C LEU A 272 3.47 14.03 3.65
N PHE A 273 3.74 13.05 4.50
CA PHE A 273 2.69 12.35 5.22
C PHE A 273 1.83 13.29 6.08
N LYS A 274 2.44 14.32 6.67
CA LYS A 274 1.73 15.34 7.47
C LYS A 274 0.64 16.08 6.67
N ASP A 275 0.70 16.06 5.35
CA ASP A 275 -0.33 16.68 4.50
C ASP A 275 -1.69 15.99 4.68
N TYR A 276 -1.73 14.70 5.04
CA TYR A 276 -2.98 14.00 5.35
C TYR A 276 -3.66 14.51 6.64
N VAL A 277 -2.95 15.21 7.52
CA VAL A 277 -3.52 15.72 8.77
C VAL A 277 -3.76 17.23 8.74
N ASP A 278 -3.45 17.91 7.62
CA ASP A 278 -3.76 19.32 7.42
C ASP A 278 -5.17 19.46 6.80
N PRO A 279 -6.16 20.02 7.53
CA PRO A 279 -7.51 20.21 7.00
C PRO A 279 -7.58 21.20 5.84
N ARG A 280 -6.56 22.06 5.65
CA ARG A 280 -6.48 22.99 4.52
C ARG A 280 -6.10 22.27 3.23
N LEU A 281 -5.40 21.15 3.35
CA LEU A 281 -4.92 20.35 2.22
C LEU A 281 -5.78 19.11 1.95
N THR A 282 -6.82 18.87 2.74
CA THR A 282 -7.62 17.65 2.64
C THR A 282 -9.11 17.93 2.53
N CYS A 283 -9.84 16.99 1.94
CA CYS A 283 -11.29 16.91 2.03
C CYS A 283 -11.72 15.45 2.17
N VAL A 284 -12.96 15.21 2.59
CA VAL A 284 -13.54 13.86 2.61
C VAL A 284 -14.55 13.74 1.47
N VAL A 285 -14.38 12.71 0.64
CA VAL A 285 -15.27 12.40 -0.49
C VAL A 285 -15.82 10.97 -0.35
N PRO A 286 -17.07 10.69 -0.78
CA PRO A 286 -17.59 9.34 -0.79
C PRO A 286 -17.12 8.61 -2.05
N VAL A 287 -16.27 7.61 -1.88
CA VAL A 287 -15.77 6.77 -2.98
C VAL A 287 -16.62 5.51 -3.10
N THR A 288 -17.04 5.15 -4.31
CA THR A 288 -17.73 3.88 -4.58
C THR A 288 -16.82 2.71 -4.23
N ARG A 289 -17.28 1.85 -3.32
CA ARG A 289 -16.57 0.65 -2.88
C ARG A 289 -16.44 -0.32 -4.06
N LYS A 290 -15.23 -0.82 -4.29
CA LYS A 290 -14.93 -1.81 -5.32
C LYS A 290 -14.35 -3.07 -4.67
N HIS A 291 -14.82 -4.22 -5.12
CA HIS A 291 -14.21 -5.51 -4.83
C HIS A 291 -13.39 -5.97 -6.04
N TYR A 292 -12.19 -6.46 -5.77
CA TYR A 292 -11.32 -7.00 -6.80
C TYR A 292 -11.46 -8.52 -6.82
N ALA A 293 -11.56 -9.07 -8.03
CA ALA A 293 -11.56 -10.50 -8.27
C ALA A 293 -10.52 -10.83 -9.35
N LEU A 294 -9.79 -11.91 -9.15
CA LEU A 294 -8.88 -12.47 -10.14
C LEU A 294 -9.60 -13.57 -10.90
N ARG A 295 -9.58 -13.50 -12.22
CA ARG A 295 -10.10 -14.56 -13.07
C ARG A 295 -8.96 -15.20 -13.84
N ALA A 296 -8.76 -16.49 -13.62
CA ALA A 296 -7.84 -17.32 -14.39
C ALA A 296 -8.63 -18.13 -15.43
N LYS A 297 -8.03 -18.28 -16.61
CA LYS A 297 -8.48 -19.19 -17.67
C LYS A 297 -7.25 -19.93 -18.18
N LEU A 298 -7.34 -21.25 -18.22
CA LEU A 298 -6.28 -22.11 -18.76
C LEU A 298 -6.63 -22.45 -20.21
N ASP A 299 -5.72 -22.12 -21.13
CA ASP A 299 -5.82 -22.51 -22.54
C ASP A 299 -4.65 -23.45 -22.87
N LEU A 300 -4.93 -24.74 -23.00
CA LEU A 300 -3.95 -25.76 -23.33
C LEU A 300 -4.15 -26.19 -24.78
N GLN A 301 -3.15 -25.94 -25.61
CA GLN A 301 -3.21 -26.23 -27.04
C GLN A 301 -2.28 -27.39 -27.38
N ARG A 302 -2.81 -28.38 -28.11
CA ARG A 302 -1.99 -29.43 -28.70
C ARG A 302 -1.34 -28.89 -29.96
N ILE A 303 -0.02 -28.81 -29.95
CA ILE A 303 0.78 -28.52 -31.15
C ILE A 303 1.54 -29.77 -31.57
N THR A 304 1.82 -29.87 -32.87
CA THR A 304 2.70 -30.91 -33.44
C THR A 304 4.06 -30.29 -33.70
N VAL A 305 5.11 -30.88 -33.14
CA VAL A 305 6.50 -30.48 -33.37
C VAL A 305 7.25 -31.64 -34.07
N PRO A 306 8.25 -31.37 -34.92
CA PRO A 306 9.07 -32.42 -35.52
C PRO A 306 9.77 -33.26 -34.46
N ALA A 307 9.97 -34.55 -34.73
CA ALA A 307 10.88 -35.36 -33.93
C ALA A 307 12.31 -34.83 -34.12
N LEU A 308 12.99 -34.51 -33.02
CA LEU A 308 14.42 -34.19 -32.99
C LEU A 308 15.25 -35.47 -33.15
#